data_AF-A0A1W9STB1-F1
#
_entry.id   AF-A0A1W9STB1-F1
#
_cell.length_a   1.000
_cell.length_b   1.000
_cell.length_c   1.000
_cell.angle_alpha   90.00
_cell.angle_beta   90.00
_cell.angle_gamma   90.00
#
_symmetry.space_group_name_H-M   'P 1'
#
loop_
_entity.id
_entity.type
_entity.pdbx_description
1 polymer ?
#
loop_
_entity_poly.entity_id
_entity_poly.type
_entity_poly.pdbx_seq_one_letter_code
_entity_poly.pdbx_strand_id
1 'polypeptide(L)' 'MRLIIKNFGAIKDIDIEIKSLTIFIGEQATGKSTIAKLLAIFNEFNTENDHEFTDFLKMYNLSNRSL' A
#
# COMPACT_ATOMS: atom_id res chain seq x y z
N MET A 1 10.43 -5.02 -8.48
CA MET A 1 10.34 -3.94 -7.45
C MET A 1 10.35 -4.60 -6.09
N ARG A 2 11.06 -4.06 -5.10
CA ARG A 2 11.02 -4.55 -3.71
C ARG A 2 10.06 -3.69 -2.89
N LEU A 3 9.11 -4.32 -2.21
CA LEU A 3 8.12 -3.66 -1.35
C LEU A 3 8.38 -4.06 0.10
N ILE A 4 8.61 -3.06 0.95
CA ILE A 4 8.80 -3.23 2.39
C ILE A 4 7.72 -2.43 3.11
N ILE A 5 6.93 -3.09 3.96
CA ILE A 5 5.88 -2.44 4.74
C ILE A 5 6.06 -2.82 6.21
N LYS A 6 6.10 -1.82 7.10
CA LYS A 6 6.24 -2.01 8.53
C LYS A 6 5.17 -1.22 9.28
N ASN A 7 4.44 -1.91 10.16
CA ASN A 7 3.41 -1.33 11.03
C ASN A 7 2.41 -0.42 10.30
N PHE A 8 1.85 -0.90 9.18
CA PHE A 8 0.92 -0.12 8.35
C PHE A 8 -0.40 -0.87 8.15
N GLY A 9 -1.49 -0.30 8.64
CA GLY A 9 -2.79 -0.96 8.65
C GLY A 9 -2.72 -2.32 9.37
N ALA A 10 -3.23 -3.37 8.73
CA ALA A 10 -3.17 -4.74 9.26
C ALA A 10 -1.81 -5.45 9.05
N ILE A 11 -0.84 -4.80 8.42
CA ILE A 11 0.45 -5.40 8.06
C ILE A 11 1.49 -5.03 9.12
N LYS A 12 1.99 -6.03 9.85
CA LYS A 12 3.04 -5.83 10.87
C LYS A 12 4.42 -5.67 10.24
N ASP A 13 4.83 -6.63 9.42
CA ASP A 13 6.13 -6.63 8.74
C ASP A 13 6.05 -7.49 7.48
N ILE A 14 6.51 -6.97 6.35
CA ILE A 14 6.64 -7.69 5.09
C ILE A 14 7.78 -7.09 4.28
N ASP A 15 8.54 -7.96 3.62
CA ASP A 15 9.63 -7.62 2.71
C ASP A 15 9.58 -8.61 1.55
N ILE A 16 9.07 -8.14 0.42
CA ILE A 16 8.81 -9.00 -0.75
C ILE A 16 9.30 -8.36 -2.04
N GLU A 17 9.70 -9.22 -2.97
CA GLU A 17 9.94 -8.82 -4.35
C GLU A 17 8.68 -9.03 -5.18
N ILE A 18 8.19 -7.97 -5.79
CA ILE A 18 7.05 -7.97 -6.72
C ILE A 18 7.54 -8.38 -8.10
N LYS A 19 7.00 -9.50 -8.60
CA LYS A 19 7.23 -10.06 -9.94
C LYS A 19 6.06 -9.75 -10.87
N SER A 20 6.23 -10.05 -12.16
CA SER A 20 5.21 -9.87 -13.21
C SER A 20 3.86 -10.51 -12.86
N LEU A 21 3.88 -11.68 -12.23
CA LEU A 21 2.72 -12.33 -11.64
C LEU A 21 2.96 -12.51 -10.14
N THR A 22 2.20 -11.79 -9.32
CA THR A 22 2.22 -11.89 -7.86
C THR A 22 0.79 -12.07 -7.36
N ILE A 23 0.52 -13.15 -6.62
CA ILE A 23 -0.82 -13.47 -6.11
C ILE A 23 -0.79 -13.39 -4.58
N PHE A 24 -1.66 -12.55 -4.01
CA PHE A 24 -1.82 -12.42 -2.56
C PHE A 24 -3.03 -13.23 -2.08
N ILE A 25 -2.79 -14.27 -1.27
CA ILE A 25 -3.83 -15.13 -0.69
C ILE A 25 -3.79 -15.10 0.84
N GLY A 26 -4.92 -15.41 1.48
CA GLY A 26 -5.05 -15.47 2.94
C GLY A 26 -6.40 -14.97 3.46
N GLU A 27 -6.61 -15.03 4.77
CA GLU A 27 -7.88 -14.69 5.45
C GLU A 27 -8.35 -13.24 5.25
N GLN A 28 -9.64 -12.96 5.40
CA GLN A 28 -10.15 -11.59 5.25
C GLN A 28 -9.47 -10.62 6.23
N ALA A 29 -9.40 -9.34 5.86
CA ALA A 29 -8.82 -8.26 6.66
C ALA A 29 -7.31 -8.37 7.02
N THR A 30 -6.54 -9.29 6.41
CA THR A 30 -5.09 -9.43 6.67
C THR A 30 -4.17 -8.47 5.90
N GLY A 31 -4.70 -7.44 5.26
CA GLY A 31 -3.89 -6.41 4.56
C GLY A 31 -3.55 -6.71 3.09
N LYS A 32 -4.10 -7.75 2.47
CA LYS A 32 -3.91 -8.03 1.03
C LYS A 32 -4.33 -6.85 0.14
N SER A 33 -5.49 -6.26 0.40
CA SER A 33 -5.94 -5.07 -0.34
C SER A 33 -5.08 -3.85 -0.04
N THR A 34 -4.50 -3.74 1.16
CA THR A 34 -3.54 -2.69 1.51
C THR A 34 -2.30 -2.77 0.63
N ILE A 35 -1.74 -3.97 0.42
CA ILE A 35 -0.61 -4.16 -0.49
C ILE A 35 -0.99 -3.74 -1.91
N ALA A 36 -2.12 -4.23 -2.43
CA ALA A 36 -2.57 -3.88 -3.80
C ALA A 36 -2.79 -2.37 -3.99
N LYS A 37 -3.36 -1.69 -2.99
CA LYS A 37 -3.56 -0.23 -3.02
C LYS A 37 -2.23 0.53 -2.98
N LEU A 38 -1.28 0.13 -2.13
CA LEU A 38 0.05 0.74 -2.11
C LEU A 38 0.76 0.58 -3.45
N LEU A 39 0.67 -0.59 -4.08
CA LEU A 39 1.20 -0.81 -5.43
C LEU A 39 0.54 0.11 -6.47
N ALA A 40 -0.76 0.34 -6.38
CA ALA A 40 -1.46 1.27 -7.26
C ALA A 40 -0.97 2.71 -7.07
N ILE A 41 -0.85 3.17 -5.81
CA ILE A 41 -0.30 4.49 -5.48
C ILE A 41 1.10 4.66 -6.05
N PHE A 42 2.00 3.70 -5.87
CA PHE A 42 3.38 3.81 -6.38
C PHE A 42 3.47 3.77 -7.91
N ASN A 43 2.47 3.25 -8.62
CA ASN A 43 2.41 3.31 -10.08
C ASN A 43 1.88 4.66 -10.59
N GLU A 44 1.00 5.32 -9.83
CA GLU A 44 0.41 6.61 -10.21
C GLU A 44 1.24 7.80 -9.71
N PHE A 45 1.95 7.62 -8.60
CA PHE A 45 2.78 8.65 -7.96
C PHE A 45 4.03 8.94 -8.81
N ASN A 46 4.00 10.06 -9.55
CA ASN A 46 5.05 10.48 -10.49
C ASN A 46 5.75 11.79 -10.07
N THR A 47 5.58 12.26 -8.83
CA THR A 47 6.00 13.61 -8.42
C THR A 47 6.79 13.61 -7.12
N GLU A 48 7.68 14.59 -6.99
CA GLU A 48 8.48 14.83 -5.76
C GLU A 48 7.67 15.57 -4.67
N ASN A 49 6.34 15.63 -4.78
CA ASN A 49 5.47 16.42 -3.91
C ASN A 49 4.79 15.55 -2.84
N ASP A 50 5.19 15.71 -1.59
CA ASP A 50 4.65 14.96 -0.43
C ASP A 50 3.13 15.12 -0.23
N HIS A 51 2.57 16.27 -0.63
CA HIS A 51 1.12 16.51 -0.53
C HIS A 51 0.31 15.54 -1.40
N GLU A 52 0.83 15.20 -2.57
CA GLU A 52 0.13 14.33 -3.52
C GLU A 52 0.03 12.89 -3.00
N PHE A 53 1.10 12.40 -2.34
CA PHE A 53 1.11 11.07 -1.72
C PHE A 53 0.04 10.94 -0.64
N THR A 54 -0.12 11.98 0.18
CA THR A 54 -1.14 11.98 1.24
C THR A 54 -2.55 11.93 0.67
N ASP A 55 -2.79 12.60 -0.45
CA ASP A 55 -4.10 12.60 -1.09
C ASP A 55 -4.41 11.25 -1.76
N PHE A 56 -3.41 10.59 -2.34
CA PHE A 56 -3.52 9.20 -2.76
C PHE A 56 -3.87 8.26 -1.59
N LEU A 57 -3.19 8.40 -0.44
CA LEU A 57 -3.53 7.60 0.75
C LEU A 57 -4.98 7.81 1.19
N LYS A 58 -5.50 9.04 1.14
CA LYS A 58 -6.92 9.33 1.43
C LYS A 58 -7.83 8.69 0.39
N MET A 59 -7.52 8.85 -0.90
CA MET A 59 -8.30 8.31 -2.01
C MET A 59 -8.47 6.79 -1.91
N TYR A 60 -7.40 6.07 -1.54
CA TYR A 60 -7.43 4.62 -1.36
C TYR A 60 -7.90 4.17 0.03
N ASN A 61 -8.35 5.08 0.90
CA ASN A 61 -8.77 4.81 2.28
C ASN A 61 -7.68 4.10 3.10
N LEU A 62 -6.43 4.57 2.97
CA LEU A 62 -5.27 4.09 3.72
C LEU A 62 -4.80 5.07 4.80
N SER A 63 -5.22 6.34 4.75
CA SER A 63 -5.06 7.29 5.84
C SER A 63 -6.27 7.24 6.78
N ASN A 64 -6.03 7.25 8.10
CA ASN A 64 -7.09 7.25 9.10
C ASN A 64 -8.14 8.35 8.84
N ARG A 65 -9.41 7.96 8.85
CA ARG A 65 -10.57 8.84 8.77
C ARG A 65 -10.90 9.39 10.17
N SER A 66 -9.95 10.06 10.83
CA SER A 66 -10.23 10.83 12.06
C SER A 66 -9.01 11.69 12.44
N LEU A 67 -9.12 12.99 12.18
CA LEU A 67 -8.91 14.01 13.20
C LEU A 67 -10.22 14.77 13.32
#